data_AF-A0A3M0XKZ2-F1
#
_entry.id   AF-A0A3M0XKZ2-F1
#
_cell.length_a   1.000
_cell.length_b   1.000
_cell.length_c   1.000
_cell.angle_alpha   90.00
_cell.angle_beta   90.00
_cell.angle_gamma   90.00
#
_symmetry.space_group_name_H-M   'P 1'
#
loop_
_entity.id
_entity.type
_entity.pdbx_description
1 polymer ?
#
loop_
_entity_poly.entity_id
_entity_poly.type
_entity_poly.pdbx_seq_one_letter_code
_entity_poly.pdbx_strand_id
1 'polypeptide(L)'
;MRTSRRSQGFTLVEILIVVVILGILAAIVVPQFTNASQEALKGAISSQLQTINSQVELYRVQNAGNLPHLAATDPVGGATEGGWGVLVTMDYLKDQPNNGYTRTSNVITQAGGAAPAPALNGSDPGWVYDTNTGEVIAVGYNHDLNLLSNEAGYVDPSF
;
A
#
# COMPACT_ATOMS: atom_id res chain seq x y z
N MET A 1 -22.39 -58.01 -25.59
CA MET A 1 -23.24 -57.56 -24.47
C MET A 1 -22.75 -56.20 -23.99
N ARG A 2 -23.54 -55.13 -24.12
CA ARG A 2 -23.22 -53.80 -23.58
C ARG A 2 -23.86 -53.68 -22.21
N THR A 3 -23.06 -53.68 -21.16
CA THR A 3 -23.50 -53.42 -19.78
C THR A 3 -23.82 -51.93 -19.64
N SER A 4 -25.09 -51.59 -19.47
CA SER A 4 -25.53 -50.22 -19.15
C SER A 4 -25.09 -49.88 -17.72
N ARG A 5 -24.16 -48.92 -17.58
CA ARG A 5 -23.81 -48.38 -16.26
C ARG A 5 -24.98 -47.51 -15.80
N ARG A 6 -25.57 -47.82 -14.63
CA ARG A 6 -26.53 -46.93 -13.98
C ARG A 6 -25.82 -45.62 -13.64
N SER A 7 -26.31 -44.51 -14.17
CA SER A 7 -25.96 -43.18 -13.69
C SER A 7 -26.57 -43.00 -12.30
N GLN A 8 -25.74 -43.00 -11.26
CA GLN A 8 -26.16 -42.57 -9.92
C GLN A 8 -26.22 -41.03 -9.94
N GLY A 9 -27.40 -40.48 -9.72
CA GLY A 9 -27.59 -39.04 -9.57
C GLY A 9 -27.21 -38.60 -8.15
N PHE A 10 -26.66 -37.39 -8.01
CA PHE A 10 -26.42 -36.76 -6.72
C PHE A 10 -27.75 -36.57 -5.96
N THR A 11 -27.74 -36.84 -4.66
CA THR A 11 -28.91 -36.56 -3.81
C THR A 11 -28.96 -35.07 -3.45
N LEU A 12 -30.17 -34.51 -3.30
CA LEU A 12 -30.33 -33.12 -2.83
C LEU A 12 -29.74 -32.94 -1.43
N VAL A 13 -29.80 -33.98 -0.59
CA VAL A 13 -29.25 -33.97 0.77
C VAL A 13 -27.72 -33.87 0.76
N GLU A 14 -27.04 -34.53 -0.18
CA GLU A 14 -25.58 -34.41 -0.36
C GLU A 14 -25.16 -32.99 -0.71
N ILE A 15 -25.87 -32.32 -1.61
CA ILE A 15 -25.54 -30.93 -1.94
C ILE A 15 -25.89 -30.00 -0.77
N LEU A 16 -26.98 -30.26 -0.04
CA LEU A 16 -27.38 -29.46 1.11
C LEU A 16 -26.34 -29.48 2.23
N ILE A 17 -25.85 -30.66 2.63
CA ILE A 17 -24.84 -30.75 3.70
C ILE A 17 -23.52 -30.10 3.29
N VAL A 18 -23.13 -30.22 2.01
CA VAL A 18 -21.90 -29.61 1.49
C VAL A 18 -21.97 -28.09 1.56
N VAL A 19 -23.05 -27.46 1.11
CA VAL A 19 -23.17 -25.99 1.17
C VAL A 19 -23.26 -25.48 2.61
N VAL A 20 -23.85 -26.25 3.54
CA VAL A 20 -23.87 -25.91 4.96
C VAL A 20 -22.44 -25.92 5.54
N ILE A 21 -21.66 -26.97 5.27
CA ILE A 21 -20.27 -27.05 5.74
C ILE A 21 -19.42 -25.93 5.12
N LEU A 22 -19.55 -25.68 3.81
CA LEU A 22 -18.86 -24.58 3.13
C LEU A 22 -19.25 -23.21 3.71
N GLY A 23 -20.53 -23.02 4.08
CA GLY A 23 -20.99 -21.79 4.72
C GLY A 23 -20.35 -21.55 6.09
N ILE A 24 -20.25 -22.59 6.93
CA ILE A 24 -19.59 -22.50 8.25
C ILE A 24 -18.10 -22.20 8.10
N LEU A 25 -17.42 -22.89 7.17
CA LEU A 25 -15.99 -22.65 6.92
C LEU A 25 -15.74 -21.24 6.41
N ALA A 26 -16.56 -20.75 5.46
CA ALA A 26 -16.44 -19.41 4.92
C ALA A 26 -16.61 -18.32 6.00
N ALA A 27 -17.55 -18.50 6.94
CA ALA A 27 -17.78 -17.54 8.02
C ALA A 27 -16.57 -17.33 8.94
N ILE A 28 -15.72 -18.35 9.12
CA ILE A 28 -14.51 -18.27 9.94
C ILE A 28 -13.31 -17.79 9.12
N VAL A 29 -13.15 -18.33 7.90
CA VAL A 29 -11.95 -18.09 7.08
C VAL A 29 -11.92 -16.67 6.50
N VAL A 30 -13.06 -16.13 6.07
CA VAL A 30 -13.12 -14.79 5.45
C VAL A 30 -12.60 -13.68 6.37
N PRO A 31 -13.07 -13.51 7.62
CA PRO A 31 -12.55 -12.45 8.49
C PRO A 31 -11.08 -12.67 8.85
N GLN A 32 -10.65 -13.93 9.04
CA GLN A 32 -9.25 -14.25 9.31
C GLN A 32 -8.34 -13.85 8.14
N PHE A 33 -8.75 -14.15 6.91
CA PHE A 33 -7.98 -13.80 5.71
C PHE A 33 -7.90 -12.28 5.51
N THR A 34 -8.99 -11.55 5.75
CA THR A 34 -9.02 -10.08 5.68
C THR A 34 -8.07 -9.44 6.69
N ASN A 35 -8.02 -9.96 7.92
CA ASN A 35 -7.08 -9.47 8.94
C ASN A 35 -5.63 -9.79 8.58
N ALA A 36 -5.34 -11.02 8.13
CA ALA A 36 -4.00 -11.40 7.69
C ALA A 36 -3.52 -10.57 6.49
N SER A 37 -4.42 -10.23 5.57
CA SER A 37 -4.11 -9.38 4.41
C SER A 37 -3.78 -7.95 4.84
N GLN A 38 -4.50 -7.39 5.81
CA GLN A 38 -4.21 -6.06 6.38
C GLN A 38 -2.87 -6.04 7.11
N GLU A 39 -2.54 -7.08 7.87
CA GLU A 39 -1.25 -7.20 8.55
C GLU A 39 -0.08 -7.28 7.57
N ALA A 40 -0.24 -8.08 6.50
CA ALA A 40 0.75 -8.17 5.43
C ALA A 40 0.93 -6.82 4.72
N LEU A 41 -0.16 -6.07 4.51
CA LEU A 41 -0.13 -4.75 3.92
C LEU A 41 0.63 -3.75 4.80
N LYS A 42 0.38 -3.73 6.12
CA LYS A 42 1.12 -2.89 7.07
C LYS A 42 2.61 -3.19 7.06
N GLY A 43 2.98 -4.47 7.10
CA GLY A 43 4.38 -4.88 7.02
C GLY A 43 5.05 -4.45 5.71
N ALA A 44 4.35 -4.55 4.58
CA ALA A 44 4.86 -4.11 3.28
C ALA A 44 5.09 -2.59 3.23
N ILE A 45 4.11 -1.79 3.68
CA ILE A 45 4.22 -0.32 3.69
C ILE A 45 5.32 0.13 4.66
N SER A 46 5.40 -0.47 5.84
CA SER A 46 6.46 -0.17 6.82
C SER A 46 7.86 -0.45 6.27
N SER A 47 8.06 -1.60 5.62
CA SER A 47 9.32 -1.94 4.98
C SER A 47 9.69 -1.00 3.83
N GLN A 48 8.69 -0.57 3.05
CA GLN A 48 8.89 0.41 1.98
C GLN A 48 9.28 1.78 2.55
N LEU A 49 8.58 2.27 3.58
CA LEU A 49 8.92 3.52 4.27
C LEU A 49 10.37 3.51 4.78
N GLN A 50 10.78 2.44 5.44
CA GLN A 50 12.16 2.30 5.93
C GLN A 50 13.17 2.36 4.77
N THR A 51 12.87 1.69 3.67
CA THR A 51 13.73 1.71 2.47
C THR A 51 13.84 3.12 1.92
N ILE A 52 12.72 3.80 1.71
CA ILE A 52 12.67 5.16 1.15
C ILE A 52 13.42 6.13 2.06
N ASN A 53 13.12 6.14 3.36
CA ASN A 53 13.78 7.03 4.32
C ASN A 53 15.30 6.80 4.36
N SER A 54 15.75 5.55 4.25
CA SER A 54 17.18 5.24 4.16
C SER A 54 17.82 5.81 2.89
N GLN A 55 17.11 5.78 1.76
CA GLN A 55 17.61 6.34 0.49
C GLN A 55 17.61 7.87 0.48
N VAL A 56 16.59 8.51 1.09
CA VAL A 56 16.54 9.95 1.28
C VAL A 56 17.72 10.43 2.13
N GLU A 57 17.99 9.75 3.24
CA GLU A 57 19.13 10.09 4.11
C GLU A 57 20.47 9.84 3.40
N LEU A 58 20.58 8.76 2.61
CA LEU A 58 21.77 8.51 1.80
C LEU A 58 22.00 9.64 0.78
N TYR A 59 20.95 10.10 0.10
CA TYR A 59 21.02 11.25 -0.80
C TYR A 59 21.51 12.48 -0.04
N ARG A 60 20.93 12.75 1.14
CA ARG A 60 21.28 13.91 1.97
C ARG A 60 22.76 13.91 2.36
N VAL A 61 23.30 12.76 2.76
CA VAL A 61 24.72 12.61 3.10
C VAL A 61 25.62 12.87 1.89
N GLN A 62 25.26 12.36 0.71
CA GLN A 62 26.05 12.52 -0.51
C GLN A 62 25.96 13.94 -1.11
N ASN A 63 24.87 14.66 -0.86
CA ASN A 63 24.60 15.98 -1.43
C ASN A 63 24.81 17.12 -0.43
N ALA A 64 25.82 16.99 0.45
CA ALA A 64 26.23 18.02 1.40
C ALA A 64 25.08 18.52 2.32
N GLY A 65 24.19 17.62 2.73
CA GLY A 65 23.07 17.93 3.62
C GLY A 65 21.80 18.39 2.89
N ASN A 66 21.83 18.52 1.56
CA ASN A 66 20.65 18.91 0.79
C ASN A 66 19.68 17.73 0.65
N LEU A 67 18.40 18.02 0.87
CA LEU A 67 17.32 17.05 0.69
C LEU A 67 16.99 16.85 -0.80
N PRO A 68 16.54 15.65 -1.21
CA PRO A 68 16.12 15.41 -2.58
C PRO A 68 14.94 16.31 -2.93
N HIS A 69 15.01 16.95 -4.09
CA HIS A 69 13.92 17.74 -4.62
C HIS A 69 13.00 16.83 -5.44
N LEU A 70 11.83 16.53 -4.90
CA LEU A 70 10.78 15.80 -5.60
C LEU A 70 9.84 16.84 -6.22
N ALA A 71 10.14 17.34 -7.41
CA ALA A 71 9.26 18.32 -8.05
C ALA A 71 8.01 17.63 -8.61
N ALA A 72 6.84 18.27 -8.47
CA ALA A 72 5.68 17.96 -9.31
C ALA A 72 5.95 18.28 -10.81
N THR A 73 7.05 18.96 -11.12
CA THR A 73 7.46 19.35 -12.47
C THR A 73 9.00 19.44 -12.55
N ASP A 74 9.70 18.32 -12.80
CA ASP A 74 11.10 18.37 -13.25
C ASP A 74 11.11 18.57 -14.79
N PRO A 75 11.73 19.64 -15.33
CA PRO A 75 11.80 19.88 -16.78
C PRO A 75 12.76 18.93 -17.52
N VAL A 76 13.47 18.02 -16.85
CA VAL A 76 14.18 16.92 -17.53
C VAL A 76 13.24 15.74 -17.76
N GLY A 77 12.42 15.88 -18.82
CA GLY A 77 11.92 14.77 -19.62
C GLY A 77 11.10 13.69 -18.91
N GLY A 78 9.83 13.98 -18.64
CA GLY A 78 8.78 12.95 -18.60
C GLY A 78 8.07 12.72 -17.27
N ALA A 79 8.22 13.58 -16.27
CA ALA A 79 7.39 13.53 -15.07
C ALA A 79 6.04 14.23 -15.32
N THR A 80 5.01 13.46 -15.61
CA THR A 80 3.63 13.84 -15.24
C THR A 80 3.56 13.92 -13.71
N GLU A 81 3.06 15.05 -13.21
CA GLU A 81 2.77 15.39 -11.80
C GLU A 81 2.92 14.24 -10.78
N GLY A 82 3.91 14.36 -9.87
CA GLY A 82 3.98 13.56 -8.64
C GLY A 82 4.86 12.29 -8.65
N GLY A 83 6.08 12.40 -9.19
CA GLY A 83 7.03 11.29 -9.25
C GLY A 83 8.17 11.36 -8.23
N TRP A 84 8.85 10.22 -8.03
CA TRP A 84 10.02 10.09 -7.16
C TRP A 84 11.31 10.73 -7.70
N GLY A 85 11.23 11.36 -8.88
CA GLY A 85 12.22 12.28 -9.44
C GLY A 85 13.67 11.83 -9.28
N VAL A 86 14.46 12.68 -8.63
CA VAL A 86 15.91 12.50 -8.44
C VAL A 86 16.28 11.17 -7.77
N LEU A 87 15.43 10.63 -6.89
CA LEU A 87 15.73 9.39 -6.18
C LEU A 87 15.73 8.19 -7.12
N VAL A 88 14.84 8.16 -8.12
CA VAL A 88 14.84 7.08 -9.13
C VAL A 88 15.86 7.36 -10.21
N THR A 89 15.95 8.60 -10.69
CA THR A 89 16.86 8.97 -11.80
C THR A 89 18.34 8.79 -11.43
N MET A 90 18.71 9.02 -10.17
CA MET A 90 20.09 8.83 -9.68
C MET A 90 20.34 7.45 -9.04
N ASP A 91 19.47 6.46 -9.29
CA ASP A 91 19.59 5.05 -8.82
C ASP A 91 19.62 4.86 -7.28
N TYR A 92 19.10 5.82 -6.51
CA TYR A 92 18.87 5.60 -5.07
C TYR A 92 17.69 4.65 -4.84
N LEU A 93 16.63 4.79 -5.66
CA LEU A 93 15.50 3.87 -5.72
C LEU A 93 15.52 3.13 -7.06
N LYS A 94 15.38 1.81 -7.01
CA LYS A 94 15.34 0.97 -8.21
C LYS A 94 14.11 1.22 -9.07
N ASP A 95 12.99 1.50 -8.42
CA ASP A 95 11.71 1.82 -9.04
C ASP A 95 10.92 2.76 -8.12
N GLN A 96 9.88 3.38 -8.68
CA GLN A 96 8.93 4.16 -7.90
C GLN A 96 8.21 3.25 -6.90
N PRO A 97 8.30 3.50 -5.58
CA PRO A 97 7.61 2.69 -4.59
C PRO A 97 6.09 2.85 -4.73
N ASN A 98 5.40 1.72 -4.74
CA ASN A 98 3.96 1.67 -4.83
C ASN A 98 3.36 1.43 -3.45
N ASN A 99 2.52 2.35 -2.99
CA ASN A 99 1.77 2.17 -1.75
C ASN A 99 0.69 1.10 -1.98
N GLY A 100 0.76 -0.01 -1.24
CA GLY A 100 -0.19 -1.12 -1.38
C GLY A 100 -1.63 -0.77 -0.97
N TYR A 101 -1.82 0.26 -0.15
CA TYR A 101 -3.13 0.71 0.35
C TYR A 101 -3.87 1.56 -0.69
N THR A 102 -3.25 2.63 -1.18
CA THR A 102 -3.82 3.53 -2.19
C THR A 102 -3.57 3.05 -3.63
N ARG A 103 -2.71 2.05 -3.81
CA ARG A 103 -2.36 1.42 -5.11
C ARG A 103 -1.78 2.40 -6.13
N THR A 104 -1.06 3.39 -5.64
CA THR A 104 -0.41 4.42 -6.45
C THR A 104 1.03 4.61 -6.01
N SER A 105 1.86 5.07 -6.95
CA SER A 105 3.24 5.48 -6.68
C SER A 105 3.40 7.00 -6.59
N ASN A 106 2.29 7.73 -6.75
CA ASN A 106 2.27 9.19 -6.73
C ASN A 106 2.78 9.71 -5.37
N VAL A 107 3.73 10.63 -5.41
CA VAL A 107 4.24 11.36 -4.25
C VAL A 107 3.89 12.83 -4.40
N ILE A 108 3.27 13.41 -3.36
CA ILE A 108 3.11 14.86 -3.25
C ILE A 108 4.16 15.42 -2.30
N THR A 109 4.58 16.64 -2.56
CA THR A 109 5.50 17.35 -1.68
C THR A 109 4.77 18.41 -0.87
N GLN A 110 5.02 18.44 0.43
CA GLN A 110 4.51 19.46 1.33
C GLN A 110 5.63 20.02 2.18
N ALA A 111 5.43 21.19 2.78
CA ALA A 111 6.33 21.75 3.78
C ALA A 111 5.61 21.73 5.13
N GLY A 112 6.13 21.00 6.13
CA GLY A 112 5.52 20.88 7.46
C GLY A 112 4.18 20.15 7.42
N GLY A 113 4.13 19.05 6.67
CA GLY A 113 2.90 18.54 6.07
C GLY A 113 2.38 17.23 6.62
N ALA A 114 1.09 17.23 6.92
CA ALA A 114 0.30 16.03 7.13
C ALA A 114 0.25 15.11 5.91
N ALA A 115 0.29 13.79 6.10
CA ALA A 115 -0.32 12.94 5.08
C ALA A 115 -1.80 13.29 5.00
N PRO A 116 -2.38 13.57 3.82
CA PRO A 116 -3.82 13.71 3.71
C PRO A 116 -4.45 12.36 4.02
N ALA A 117 -5.54 12.36 4.80
CA ALA A 117 -6.38 11.19 4.93
C ALA A 117 -6.72 10.64 3.54
N PRO A 118 -6.59 9.33 3.31
CA PRO A 118 -6.83 8.75 1.99
C PRO A 118 -8.29 8.94 1.61
N ALA A 119 -8.55 9.59 0.47
CA ALA A 119 -9.75 9.25 -0.28
C ALA A 119 -9.46 7.94 -1.06
N LEU A 120 -10.50 7.13 -1.27
CA LEU A 120 -10.38 5.78 -1.86
C LEU A 120 -10.37 5.81 -3.39
N ASN A 121 -10.13 6.97 -4.00
CA ASN A 121 -10.27 7.16 -5.44
C ASN A 121 -8.87 7.34 -6.03
N GLY A 122 -8.56 6.65 -7.12
CA GLY A 122 -7.21 6.56 -7.72
C GLY A 122 -6.56 7.87 -8.21
N SER A 123 -7.04 9.04 -7.78
CA SER A 123 -6.42 10.36 -7.92
C SER A 123 -5.62 10.77 -6.67
N ASP A 124 -5.75 10.06 -5.56
CA ASP A 124 -5.08 10.38 -4.30
C ASP A 124 -3.57 10.06 -4.34
N PRO A 125 -2.73 10.83 -3.63
CA PRO A 125 -1.31 10.49 -3.51
C PRO A 125 -1.12 9.21 -2.69
N GLY A 126 -0.06 8.46 -3.00
CA GLY A 126 0.35 7.30 -2.21
C GLY A 126 1.30 7.69 -1.10
N TRP A 127 2.04 8.76 -1.31
CA TRP A 127 3.13 9.20 -0.45
C TRP A 127 3.09 10.70 -0.31
N VAL A 128 3.48 11.17 0.88
CA VAL A 128 3.76 12.58 1.13
C VAL A 128 5.21 12.70 1.52
N TYR A 129 5.91 13.62 0.88
CA TYR A 129 7.29 13.95 1.19
C TYR A 129 7.36 15.36 1.78
N ASP A 130 7.91 15.46 2.99
CA ASP A 130 8.16 16.75 3.61
C ASP A 130 9.48 17.32 3.12
N THR A 131 9.39 18.44 2.42
CA THR A 131 10.53 19.15 1.83
C THR A 131 11.44 19.84 2.85
N ASN A 132 10.99 20.03 4.09
CA ASN A 132 11.79 20.61 5.17
C ASN A 132 12.58 19.54 5.95
N THR A 133 11.96 18.38 6.21
CA THR A 133 12.56 17.34 7.06
C THR A 133 13.16 16.19 6.26
N GLY A 134 12.70 15.96 5.03
CA GLY A 134 13.03 14.78 4.23
C GLY A 134 12.19 13.55 4.61
N GLU A 135 11.23 13.70 5.51
CA GLU A 135 10.39 12.61 5.96
C GLU A 135 9.40 12.19 4.87
N VAL A 136 9.20 10.89 4.73
CA VAL A 136 8.16 10.31 3.88
C VAL A 136 7.09 9.69 4.75
N ILE A 137 5.85 10.05 4.46
CA ILE A 137 4.65 9.51 5.11
C ILE A 137 3.85 8.72 4.07
N ALA A 138 3.36 7.55 4.47
CA ALA A 138 2.48 6.72 3.64
C ALA A 138 1.02 7.16 3.83
N VAL A 139 0.36 7.52 2.75
CA VAL A 139 -1.06 7.90 2.78
C VAL A 139 -1.90 6.69 3.21
N GLY A 140 -2.71 6.88 4.25
CA GLY A 140 -3.60 5.86 4.80
C GLY A 140 -2.95 4.85 5.75
N TYR A 141 -1.70 5.10 6.17
CA TYR A 141 -1.01 4.29 7.17
C TYR A 141 -0.34 5.18 8.21
N ASN A 142 -0.66 4.94 9.48
CA ASN A 142 -0.02 5.58 10.63
C ASN A 142 1.08 4.64 11.14
N HIS A 143 2.34 5.07 11.02
CA HIS A 143 3.49 4.27 11.40
C HIS A 143 3.69 4.17 12.92
N ASP A 144 3.28 5.18 13.69
CA ASP A 144 3.39 5.20 15.16
C ASP A 144 2.39 4.24 15.81
N LEU A 145 1.15 4.26 15.32
CA LEU A 145 0.07 3.41 15.81
C LEU A 145 0.09 2.02 15.15
N ASN A 146 0.84 1.87 14.05
CA ASN A 146 0.79 0.71 13.16
C ASN A 146 -0.66 0.38 12.73
N LEU A 147 -1.39 1.42 12.31
CA LEU A 147 -2.78 1.33 11.91
C LEU A 147 -2.99 1.81 10.47
N LEU A 148 -3.82 1.09 9.73
CA LEU A 148 -4.37 1.54 8.46
C LEU A 148 -5.58 2.45 8.70
N SER A 149 -5.86 3.34 7.77
CA SER A 149 -6.98 4.29 7.86
C SER A 149 -8.38 3.67 7.92
N ASN A 150 -8.53 2.40 7.58
CA ASN A 150 -9.76 1.64 7.72
C ASN A 150 -9.86 0.90 9.07
N GLU A 151 -8.82 0.92 9.90
CA GLU A 151 -8.80 0.28 11.22
C GLU A 151 -9.35 1.23 12.30
N ALA A 152 -10.02 0.65 13.31
CA ALA A 152 -10.60 1.43 14.39
C ALA A 152 -9.49 2.07 15.24
N GLY A 153 -9.66 3.35 15.57
CA GLY A 153 -8.67 4.11 16.33
C GLY A 153 -7.55 4.72 15.47
N TYR A 154 -7.63 4.60 14.14
CA TYR A 154 -6.76 5.35 13.25
C TYR A 154 -6.91 6.86 13.49
N VAL A 155 -5.76 7.52 13.58
CA VAL A 155 -5.62 8.97 13.52
C VAL A 155 -4.58 9.24 12.45
N ASP A 156 -4.83 10.24 11.61
CA ASP A 156 -3.86 10.64 10.59
C ASP A 156 -2.53 11.01 11.26
N PRO A 157 -1.36 10.54 10.76
CA PRO A 157 -0.05 10.80 11.37
C PRO A 157 0.41 12.28 11.26
N SER A 158 -0.45 13.22 11.64
CA SER A 158 -0.25 14.64 11.41
C SER A 158 -1.15 15.52 12.26
N PHE A 159 -0.91 15.48 13.57
CA PHE A 159 -1.42 16.42 14.57
C PHE A 159 -0.43 16.51 15.73
#